data_AF-A0A537SND5-F1
#
_entry.id   AF-A0A537SND5-F1
#
_cell.length_a   1.000
_cell.length_b   1.000
_cell.length_c   1.000
_cell.angle_alpha   90.00
_cell.angle_beta   90.00
_cell.angle_gamma   90.00
#
_symmetry.space_group_name_H-M   'P 1'
#
loop_
_entity.id
_entity.type
_entity.pdbx_description
1 polymer ?
#
loop_
_entity_poly.entity_id
_entity_poly.type
_entity_poly.pdbx_seq_one_letter_code
_entity_poly.pdbx_strand_id
1 'polypeptide(L)'
;MTAFKVGESDVGHRRPVVALADLNEIPAPSEQVLQRVFDLTQAEVRLAQGIARGDSLEEVAAGLGIKISTARTQLASIFTKTQTRRQAKLVALLGRLAQLGV
;
A
#
# COMPACT_ATOMS: atom_id res chain seq x y z
N MET A 1 17.58 -17.13 -19.21
CA MET A 1 17.77 -18.48 -18.64
C MET A 1 17.84 -18.34 -17.12
N THR A 2 16.68 -18.37 -16.46
CA THR A 2 16.58 -18.64 -15.02
C THR A 2 15.26 -19.39 -14.83
N ALA A 3 15.36 -20.59 -14.28
CA ALA A 3 14.36 -21.64 -14.37
C ALA A 3 13.12 -21.34 -13.51
N PHE A 4 11.94 -21.51 -14.11
CA PHE A 4 10.65 -21.58 -13.41
C PHE A 4 10.46 -23.03 -12.94
N LYS A 5 10.71 -23.31 -11.67
CA LYS A 5 10.43 -24.63 -11.09
C LYS A 5 8.94 -24.68 -10.74
N VAL A 6 8.13 -25.22 -11.64
CA VAL A 6 6.77 -25.69 -11.31
C VAL A 6 6.91 -26.94 -10.45
N GLY A 7 6.35 -26.89 -9.24
CA GLY A 7 6.20 -28.06 -8.37
C GLY A 7 5.02 -28.89 -8.87
N GLU A 8 5.33 -30.08 -9.37
CA GLU A 8 4.35 -31.11 -9.68
C GLU A 8 3.69 -31.60 -8.39
N SER A 9 2.37 -31.69 -8.41
CA SER A 9 1.52 -31.99 -7.26
C SER A 9 1.30 -33.48 -7.13
N ASP A 10 1.25 -34.00 -5.89
CA ASP A 10 0.29 -35.07 -5.61
C ASP A 10 -0.35 -34.98 -4.21
N VAL A 11 -1.68 -35.19 -4.23
CA VAL A 11 -2.73 -35.39 -3.20
C VAL A 11 -2.85 -34.44 -1.99
N GLY A 12 -3.81 -33.51 -2.08
CA GLY A 12 -4.42 -32.79 -0.94
C GLY A 12 -4.86 -31.37 -1.29
N HIS A 13 -5.72 -31.20 -2.29
CA HIS A 13 -5.80 -29.98 -3.13
C HIS A 13 -6.38 -28.72 -2.46
N ARG A 14 -5.70 -28.15 -1.46
CA ARG A 14 -5.78 -26.71 -1.18
C ARG A 14 -4.89 -26.00 -2.21
N ARG A 15 -5.42 -25.83 -3.42
CA ARG A 15 -4.67 -25.27 -4.56
C ARG A 15 -4.06 -23.92 -4.15
N PRO A 16 -2.73 -23.78 -4.13
CA PRO A 16 -2.14 -22.46 -3.96
C PRO A 16 -2.54 -21.63 -5.18
N VAL A 17 -3.32 -20.58 -4.96
CA VAL A 17 -3.61 -19.59 -5.98
C VAL A 17 -2.42 -18.63 -6.00
N VAL A 18 -1.69 -18.62 -7.11
CA VAL A 18 -0.65 -17.62 -7.36
C VAL A 18 -1.29 -16.53 -8.19
N ALA A 19 -1.58 -15.38 -7.57
CA ALA A 19 -1.97 -14.19 -8.29
C ALA A 19 -0.69 -13.57 -8.90
N LEU A 20 -0.64 -13.52 -10.23
CA LEU A 20 0.38 -12.74 -10.94
C LEU A 20 -0.12 -11.29 -10.97
N ALA A 21 0.29 -10.51 -9.96
CA ALA A 21 0.22 -9.06 -10.07
C ALA A 21 1.35 -8.59 -11.00
N ASP A 22 1.08 -7.58 -11.82
CA ASP A 22 2.14 -6.90 -12.56
C ASP A 22 3.17 -6.40 -11.53
N LEU A 23 4.37 -6.97 -11.55
CA LEU A 23 5.45 -6.60 -10.61
C LEU A 23 5.93 -5.16 -10.83
N ASN A 24 5.53 -4.54 -11.94
CA ASN A 24 5.85 -3.17 -12.29
C ASN A 24 4.81 -2.17 -11.75
N GLU A 25 3.65 -2.64 -11.28
CA GLU A 25 2.65 -1.83 -10.61
C GLU A 25 2.58 -2.21 -9.13
N ILE A 26 2.96 -1.31 -8.24
CA ILE A 26 2.74 -1.50 -6.81
C ILE A 26 1.25 -1.30 -6.55
N PRO A 27 0.47 -2.35 -6.22
CA PRO A 27 -0.97 -2.22 -6.06
C PRO A 27 -1.24 -1.30 -4.87
N ALA A 28 -2.02 -0.25 -5.10
CA ALA A 28 -2.49 0.63 -4.04
C ALA A 28 -3.95 0.28 -3.69
N PRO A 29 -4.33 0.31 -2.41
CA PRO A 29 -5.71 0.06 -2.00
C PRO A 29 -6.65 1.12 -2.58
N SER A 30 -7.92 0.75 -2.81
CA SER A 30 -8.90 1.67 -3.35
C SER A 30 -9.09 2.88 -2.42
N GLU A 31 -9.30 4.07 -2.98
CA GLU A 31 -9.54 5.29 -2.19
C GLU A 31 -10.71 5.10 -1.22
N GLN A 32 -11.76 4.43 -1.68
CA GLN A 32 -12.97 4.16 -0.91
C GLN A 32 -12.69 3.29 0.31
N VAL A 33 -11.82 2.28 0.17
CA VAL A 33 -11.40 1.45 1.31
C VAL A 33 -10.59 2.26 2.31
N LEU A 34 -9.65 3.07 1.85
CA LEU A 34 -8.84 3.89 2.76
C LEU A 34 -9.69 4.87 3.56
N GLN A 35 -10.69 5.49 2.92
CA GLN A 35 -11.64 6.35 3.61
C GLN A 35 -12.50 5.58 4.61
N ARG A 36 -13.03 4.40 4.23
CA ARG A 36 -14.00 3.67 5.08
C ARG A 36 -13.37 2.87 6.20
N VAL A 37 -12.20 2.28 5.99
CA VAL A 37 -11.55 1.38 6.96
C VAL A 37 -10.77 2.16 8.01
N PHE A 38 -10.20 3.31 7.63
CA PHE A 38 -9.33 4.09 8.50
C PHE A 38 -9.82 5.53 8.72
N ASP A 39 -11.00 5.90 8.23
CA ASP A 39 -11.54 7.27 8.30
C ASP A 39 -10.53 8.31 7.76
N LEU A 40 -9.78 7.94 6.70
CA LEU A 40 -8.87 8.88 6.06
C LEU A 40 -9.66 9.95 5.31
N THR A 41 -9.26 11.20 5.48
CA THR A 41 -9.69 12.32 4.65
C THR A 41 -9.12 12.19 3.25
N GLN A 42 -9.69 12.90 2.28
CA GLN A 42 -9.19 12.88 0.90
C GLN A 42 -7.70 13.28 0.79
N ALA A 43 -7.24 14.24 1.58
CA ALA A 43 -5.84 14.65 1.61
C ALA A 43 -4.94 13.51 2.12
N GLU A 44 -5.35 12.84 3.20
CA GLU A 44 -4.62 11.70 3.76
C GLU A 44 -4.59 10.51 2.81
N VAL A 45 -5.67 10.25 2.07
CA VAL A 45 -5.71 9.20 1.04
C VAL A 45 -4.66 9.44 -0.04
N ARG A 46 -4.60 10.67 -0.58
CA ARG A 46 -3.62 11.02 -1.62
C ARG A 46 -2.18 10.85 -1.12
N LEU A 47 -1.92 11.26 0.12
CA LEU A 47 -0.61 11.06 0.75
C LEU A 47 -0.30 9.57 0.95
N ALA A 48 -1.26 8.80 1.48
CA ALA A 48 -1.10 7.37 1.73
C ALA A 48 -0.86 6.57 0.45
N GLN A 49 -1.50 6.92 -0.66
CA GLN A 49 -1.28 6.29 -1.96
C GLN A 49 0.13 6.53 -2.51
N GLY A 50 0.66 7.75 -2.38
CA GLY A 50 2.07 8.03 -2.73
C GLY A 50 3.03 7.20 -1.89
N ILE A 51 2.81 7.18 -0.58
CA ILE A 51 3.62 6.36 0.33
C ILE A 51 3.50 4.87 -0.01
N ALA A 52 2.32 4.38 -0.38
CA ALA A 52 2.10 2.97 -0.75
C ALA A 52 2.90 2.56 -2.00
N ARG A 53 3.14 3.49 -2.93
CA ARG A 53 4.02 3.28 -4.10
C ARG A 53 5.51 3.26 -3.76
N GLY A 54 5.88 3.51 -2.51
CA GLY A 54 7.28 3.53 -2.07
C GLY A 54 7.95 4.88 -2.22
N ASP A 55 7.24 5.91 -2.67
CA ASP A 55 7.73 7.28 -2.76
C ASP A 55 8.16 7.79 -1.36
N SER A 56 9.22 8.59 -1.31
CA SER A 56 9.61 9.31 -0.09
C SER A 56 8.57 10.38 0.25
N LEU A 57 8.51 10.78 1.52
CA LEU A 57 7.53 11.80 1.96
C LEU A 57 7.76 13.14 1.22
N GLU A 58 9.02 13.46 0.92
CA GLU A 58 9.44 14.62 0.15
C GLU A 58 8.93 14.57 -1.30
N GLU A 59 9.06 13.43 -1.98
CA GLU A 59 8.56 13.25 -3.35
C GLU A 59 7.04 13.35 -3.40
N VAL A 60 6.33 12.72 -2.45
CA VAL A 60 4.87 12.83 -2.38
C VAL A 60 4.44 14.27 -2.08
N ALA A 61 5.11 14.96 -1.15
CA ALA A 61 4.81 16.36 -0.85
C ALA A 61 4.98 17.26 -2.08
N ALA A 62 6.07 17.07 -2.84
CA ALA A 62 6.32 17.79 -4.08
C ALA A 62 5.24 17.48 -5.13
N GLY A 63 4.90 16.20 -5.33
CA GLY A 63 3.87 15.77 -6.28
C GLY A 63 2.46 16.28 -5.93
N LEU A 64 2.16 16.45 -4.64
CA LEU A 64 0.89 17.02 -4.16
C LEU A 64 0.89 18.55 -4.09
N GLY A 65 2.02 19.21 -4.33
CA GLY A 65 2.14 20.67 -4.24
C GLY A 65 1.98 21.21 -2.81
N ILE A 66 2.32 20.42 -1.79
CA ILE A 66 2.21 20.80 -0.38
C ILE A 66 3.58 20.93 0.29
N LYS A 67 3.64 21.70 1.38
CA LYS A 67 4.87 21.78 2.19
C LYS A 67 5.16 20.44 2.86
N ILE A 68 6.44 20.10 3.00
CA ILE A 68 6.87 18.89 3.72
C ILE A 68 6.37 18.87 5.17
N SER A 69 6.22 20.03 5.82
CA SER A 69 5.63 20.13 7.17
C SER A 69 4.16 19.68 7.20
N THR A 70 3.36 20.09 6.20
CA THR A 70 1.98 19.65 6.03
C THR A 70 1.90 18.15 5.78
N ALA A 71 2.77 17.63 4.92
CA ALA A 71 2.87 16.19 4.66
C ALA A 71 3.22 15.41 5.94
N ARG A 72 4.13 15.91 6.78
CA ARG A 72 4.46 15.31 8.08
C ARG A 72 3.28 15.30 9.04
N THR A 73 2.52 16.40 9.12
CA THR A 73 1.30 16.45 9.95
C THR A 73 0.25 15.44 9.49
N GLN A 74 0.00 15.38 8.18
CA GLN A 74 -0.92 14.38 7.61
C GLN A 74 -0.42 12.95 7.84
N LEU A 75 0.88 12.67 7.68
CA LEU A 75 1.46 11.36 7.94
C LEU A 75 1.31 10.93 9.41
N ALA A 76 1.49 11.86 10.36
CA ALA A 76 1.26 11.57 11.78
C ALA A 76 -0.20 11.22 12.09
N SER A 77 -1.14 11.92 11.44
CA SER A 77 -2.57 11.58 11.50
C SER A 77 -2.85 10.19 10.93
N ILE A 78 -2.29 9.87 9.75
CA ILE A 78 -2.42 8.54 9.14
C ILE A 78 -1.85 7.45 10.05
N PHE A 79 -0.70 7.66 10.67
CA PHE A 79 -0.13 6.71 11.63
C PHE A 79 -1.08 6.44 12.80
N THR A 80 -1.75 7.48 13.30
CA THR A 80 -2.73 7.34 14.37
C THR A 80 -3.95 6.54 13.92
N LYS A 81 -4.52 6.90 12.76
CA LYS A 81 -5.72 6.25 12.18
C LYS A 81 -5.49 4.80 11.74
N THR A 82 -4.28 4.50 11.29
CA THR A 82 -3.88 3.14 10.86
C THR A 82 -3.22 2.32 11.97
N GLN A 83 -3.06 2.90 13.16
CA GLN A 83 -2.33 2.30 14.29
C GLN A 83 -0.91 1.82 13.93
N THR A 84 -0.22 2.57 13.07
CA THR A 84 1.16 2.32 12.69
C THR A 84 2.11 3.36 13.31
N ARG A 85 3.41 3.05 13.36
CA ARG A 85 4.43 3.95 13.94
C ARG A 85 5.63 4.22 13.03
N ARG A 86 5.67 3.57 11.86
CA ARG A 86 6.78 3.66 10.90
C ARG A 86 6.23 3.59 9.49
N GLN A 87 6.81 4.36 8.58
CA GLN A 87 6.40 4.37 7.17
C GLN A 87 6.44 2.96 6.56
N ALA A 88 7.50 2.17 6.80
CA ALA A 88 7.57 0.80 6.32
C ALA A 88 6.42 -0.11 6.81
N LYS A 89 5.92 0.10 8.04
CA LYS A 89 4.76 -0.64 8.56
C LYS A 89 3.46 -0.19 7.88
N LEU A 90 3.31 1.11 7.61
CA LEU A 90 2.20 1.64 6.84
C LEU A 90 2.20 1.09 5.41
N VAL A 91 3.33 1.14 4.71
CA VAL A 91 3.48 0.56 3.36
C VAL A 91 3.09 -0.91 3.34
N ALA A 92 3.58 -1.70 4.30
CA ALA A 92 3.24 -3.12 4.41
C ALA A 92 1.75 -3.37 4.71
N LEU A 93 1.07 -2.48 5.44
CA LEU A 93 -0.37 -2.56 5.70
C LEU A 93 -1.17 -2.24 4.44
N LEU A 94 -0.83 -1.13 3.77
CA LEU A 94 -1.51 -0.68 2.54
C LEU A 94 -1.35 -1.70 1.41
N GLY A 95 -0.16 -2.27 1.24
CA GLY A 95 0.08 -3.31 0.25
C GLY A 95 -0.75 -4.59 0.49
N ARG A 96 -0.96 -4.99 1.75
CA ARG A 96 -1.85 -6.12 2.06
C ARG A 96 -3.30 -5.82 1.71
N LEU A 97 -3.77 -4.59 1.96
CA LEU A 97 -5.13 -4.19 1.59
C LEU A 97 -5.31 -4.18 0.08
N ALA A 98 -4.32 -3.72 -0.67
CA ALA A 98 -4.37 -3.73 -2.13
C ALA A 98 -4.45 -5.16 -2.71
N GLN A 99 -3.76 -6.12 -2.08
CA GLN A 99 -3.81 -7.54 -2.47
C GLN A 99 -5.16 -8.20 -2.18
N LEU A 100 -5.97 -7.66 -1.26
CA LEU A 100 -7.28 -8.19 -0.93
C LEU A 100 -8.37 -7.82 -1.95
N GLY A 101 -8.06 -6.98 -2.95
CA GLY A 101 -8.99 -6.60 -4.01
C GLY A 101 -10.20 -5.80 -3.51
N VAL A 102 -10.05 -5.12 -2.37
CA VAL A 102 -11.05 -4.25 -1.75
C VAL A 102 -10.80 -2.79 -2.10
#